data_AF-A0A382S6L8-F1
#
_entry.id   AF-A0A382S6L8-F1
#
_cell.length_a   1.000
_cell.length_b   1.000
_cell.length_c   1.000
_cell.angle_alpha   90.00
_cell.angle_beta   90.00
_cell.angle_gamma   90.00
#
_symmetry.space_group_name_H-M   'P 1'
#
loop_
_entity.id
_entity.type
_entity.pdbx_description
1 polymer ?
#
loop_
_entity_poly.entity_id
_entity_poly.type
_entity_poly.pdbx_seq_one_letter_code
_entity_poly.pdbx_strand_id
1 'polypeptide(L)' 'MFRNILALTICVAALQAADKTEWTPLFDGKSTKGWEPRAKVESFKAVKGELHLVSTVNVWVVSDLQLSDFVAELEVK' A
#
# COMPACT_ATOMS: atom_id res chain seq x y z
N MET A 1 5.46 -9.90 61.63
CA MET A 1 5.98 -8.83 60.74
C MET A 1 7.10 -9.45 59.90
N PHE A 2 6.83 -9.85 58.65
CA PHE A 2 7.87 -10.31 57.72
C PHE A 2 7.85 -9.41 56.49
N ARG A 3 9.05 -8.93 56.16
CA ARG A 3 9.34 -7.69 55.44
C ARG A 3 9.68 -8.01 53.99
N ASN A 4 9.03 -7.30 53.08
CA ASN A 4 9.20 -7.29 51.62
C ASN A 4 10.65 -7.44 51.16
N ILE A 5 10.91 -8.31 50.18
CA ILE A 5 11.89 -8.05 49.11
C ILE A 5 11.35 -8.66 47.81
N LEU A 6 10.75 -7.82 46.97
CA LEU A 6 10.42 -8.14 45.58
C LEU A 6 11.61 -7.69 44.73
N ALA A 7 12.37 -8.63 44.15
CA ALA A 7 13.48 -8.32 43.25
C ALA A 7 12.93 -7.97 41.87
N LEU A 8 13.08 -6.71 41.47
CA LEU A 8 12.68 -6.19 40.16
C LEU A 8 13.88 -6.25 39.19
N THR A 9 13.93 -7.28 38.35
CA THR A 9 14.91 -7.39 37.26
C THR A 9 14.40 -6.59 36.06
N ILE A 10 15.01 -5.42 35.81
CA ILE A 10 14.78 -4.63 34.59
C ILE A 10 15.82 -5.07 33.54
N CYS A 11 15.40 -5.89 32.58
CA CYS A 11 16.15 -6.10 31.34
C CYS A 11 15.83 -4.95 30.38
N VAL A 12 16.79 -4.06 30.15
CA VAL A 12 16.74 -3.05 29.09
C VAL A 12 17.02 -3.75 27.76
N ALA A 13 15.97 -4.24 27.10
CA ALA A 13 16.06 -4.67 25.72
C ALA A 13 16.07 -3.41 24.82
N ALA A 14 17.07 -3.34 23.95
CA ALA A 14 17.37 -2.19 23.10
C ALA A 14 16.19 -1.74 22.25
N LEU A 15 15.92 -0.43 22.27
CA LEU A 15 15.02 0.26 21.37
C LEU A 15 15.64 0.28 19.95
N GLN A 16 15.33 -0.72 19.12
CA GLN A 16 15.45 -0.57 17.68
C GLN A 16 14.11 -0.07 17.12
N ALA A 17 13.88 1.23 17.24
CA ALA A 17 12.86 1.90 16.45
C ALA A 17 13.46 2.17 15.06
N ALA A 18 13.51 1.14 14.21
CA ALA A 18 13.53 1.41 12.78
C ALA A 18 12.18 2.05 12.44
N ASP A 19 12.18 3.25 11.87
CA ASP A 19 10.97 3.88 11.34
C ASP A 19 10.40 2.96 10.26
N LYS A 20 9.48 2.08 10.65
CA LYS A 20 8.71 1.27 9.73
C LYS A 20 7.71 2.23 9.09
N THR A 21 8.14 2.89 8.02
CA THR A 21 7.20 3.62 7.16
C THR A 21 6.24 2.58 6.59
N GLU A 22 4.98 2.63 7.04
CA GLU A 22 3.95 1.70 6.61
C GLU A 22 3.45 2.10 5.23
N TRP A 23 3.76 1.29 4.22
CA TRP A 23 3.25 1.49 2.86
C TRP A 23 1.81 0.97 2.75
N THR A 24 0.94 1.79 2.17
CA THR A 24 -0.44 1.39 1.85
C THR A 24 -0.53 0.93 0.40
N PRO A 25 -0.94 -0.32 0.11
CA PRO A 25 -1.12 -0.78 -1.26
C PRO A 25 -2.22 0.01 -1.98
N LEU A 26 -1.89 0.63 -3.13
CA LEU A 26 -2.88 1.32 -3.99
C LEU A 26 -3.65 0.36 -4.92
N PHE A 27 -3.18 -0.88 -5.04
CA PHE A 27 -3.79 -1.93 -5.87
C PHE A 27 -3.88 -3.23 -5.10
N ASP A 28 -5.04 -3.89 -5.19
CA ASP A 28 -5.33 -5.15 -4.48
C ASP A 28 -4.71 -6.40 -5.13
N GLY A 29 -4.05 -6.23 -6.29
CA GLY A 29 -3.44 -7.31 -7.07
C GLY A 29 -4.42 -8.18 -7.86
N LYS A 30 -5.73 -7.92 -7.79
CA LYS A 30 -6.78 -8.87 -8.19
C LYS A 30 -7.92 -8.28 -8.98
N SER A 31 -8.25 -7.00 -8.79
CA SER A 31 -9.41 -6.36 -9.40
C SER A 31 -9.11 -4.94 -9.88
N THR A 32 -9.95 -4.41 -10.76
CA THR A 32 -9.86 -3.00 -11.19
C THR A 32 -10.61 -2.07 -10.23
N LYS A 33 -10.96 -2.52 -9.02
CA LYS A 33 -11.72 -1.73 -8.07
C LYS A 33 -10.92 -0.50 -7.64
N GLY A 34 -11.57 0.66 -7.66
CA GLY A 34 -10.94 1.94 -7.33
C GLY A 34 -10.07 2.51 -8.46
N TRP A 35 -10.13 1.94 -9.67
CA TRP A 35 -9.42 2.44 -10.85
C TRP A 35 -10.39 2.62 -12.02
N GLU A 36 -10.33 3.78 -12.69
CA GLU A 36 -11.25 4.14 -13.77
C GLU A 36 -10.52 4.70 -15.00
N PRO A 37 -10.73 4.13 -16.20
CA PRO A 37 -10.28 4.72 -17.45
C PRO A 37 -11.07 5.99 -17.81
N ARG A 38 -10.38 7.07 -18.23
CA ARG A 38 -10.98 8.36 -18.61
C ARG A 38 -11.39 8.46 -20.09
N ALA A 39 -11.48 7.32 -20.77
CA ALA A 39 -11.98 7.21 -22.13
C ALA A 39 -12.51 5.78 -22.37
N LYS A 40 -13.15 5.58 -23.53
CA LYS A 40 -13.58 4.24 -23.95
C LYS A 40 -12.35 3.36 -24.20
N VAL A 41 -12.37 2.16 -23.63
CA VAL A 41 -11.32 1.15 -23.76
C VAL A 41 -11.90 -0.12 -24.38
N GLU A 42 -11.04 -0.92 -25.00
CA GLU A 42 -11.42 -2.27 -25.45
C GLU A 42 -11.46 -3.23 -24.27
N SER A 43 -10.47 -3.13 -23.38
CA SER A 43 -10.48 -3.87 -22.12
C SER A 43 -9.65 -3.18 -21.04
N PHE A 44 -10.09 -3.34 -19.79
CA PHE A 44 -9.35 -2.97 -18.59
C PHE A 44 -9.57 -4.06 -17.53
N LYS A 45 -8.50 -4.79 -17.19
CA LYS A 45 -8.58 -5.99 -16.33
C LYS A 45 -7.36 -6.09 -15.42
N ALA A 46 -7.55 -6.70 -14.25
CA ALA A 46 -6.44 -7.15 -13.42
C ALA A 46 -6.03 -8.58 -13.82
N VAL A 47 -4.77 -8.79 -14.16
CA VAL A 47 -4.23 -10.08 -14.59
C VAL A 47 -2.91 -10.33 -13.87
N LYS A 48 -2.84 -11.41 -13.08
CA LYS A 48 -1.60 -11.85 -12.39
C LYS A 48 -0.91 -10.74 -11.56
N GLY A 49 -1.66 -9.90 -10.87
CA GLY A 49 -1.08 -8.82 -10.07
C GLY A 49 -0.68 -7.59 -10.87
N GLU A 50 -1.22 -7.41 -12.07
CA GLU A 50 -0.99 -6.22 -12.92
C GLU A 50 -2.31 -5.68 -13.47
N LEU A 51 -2.39 -4.37 -13.69
CA LEU A 51 -3.48 -3.72 -14.42
C LEU A 51 -3.16 -3.69 -15.91
N HIS A 52 -4.00 -4.33 -16.73
CA HIS A 52 -3.83 -4.45 -18.18
C HIS A 52 -4.88 -3.59 -18.88
N LEU A 53 -4.43 -2.64 -19.70
CA LEU A 53 -5.27 -1.71 -20.46
C LEU A 53 -5.05 -1.95 -21.96
N VAL A 54 -6.14 -2.11 -22.72
CA VAL A 54 -6.11 -2.18 -24.18
C VAL A 54 -7.01 -1.10 -24.76
N SER A 55 -6.44 -0.26 -25.63
CA SER A 55 -7.13 0.85 -26.26
C SER A 55 -6.47 1.20 -27.60
N THR A 56 -7.26 1.77 -28.51
CA THR A 56 -6.80 2.35 -29.79
C THR A 56 -6.48 3.85 -29.68
N VAL A 57 -6.77 4.45 -28.53
CA VAL A 57 -6.49 5.85 -28.22
C VAL A 57 -5.73 5.97 -26.90
N ASN A 58 -5.08 7.10 -26.68
CA ASN A 58 -4.45 7.39 -25.39
C ASN A 58 -5.51 7.51 -24.29
N VAL A 59 -5.33 6.77 -23.21
CA VAL A 59 -6.27 6.74 -22.07
C VAL A 59 -5.51 6.89 -20.76
N TRP A 60 -5.98 7.79 -19.93
CA TRP A 60 -5.56 7.88 -18.53
C TRP A 60 -6.41 6.94 -17.68
N VAL A 61 -5.78 6.18 -16.80
CA VAL A 61 -6.45 5.41 -15.76
C VAL A 61 -6.16 6.08 -14.43
N VAL A 62 -7.21 6.37 -13.66
CA VAL A 62 -7.12 7.19 -12.45
C VAL A 62 -7.69 6.43 -11.27
N SER A 63 -7.03 6.52 -10.12
CA SER A 63 -7.55 5.98 -8.86
C SER A 63 -8.68 6.85 -8.32
N ASP A 64 -9.63 6.27 -7.60
CA ASP A 64 -10.67 7.00 -6.86
C ASP A 64 -10.15 7.67 -5.58
N LEU A 65 -8.92 7.37 -5.16
CA LEU A 65 -8.27 7.99 -4.02
C LEU A 65 -7.96 9.47 -4.28
N GLN A 66 -8.27 10.31 -3.30
CA GLN A 66 -7.85 11.70 -3.26
C GLN A 66 -6.78 11.84 -2.16
N LEU A 67 -5.56 12.14 -2.59
CA LEU A 67 -4.39 12.26 -1.73
C LEU A 67 -3.77 13.64 -1.91
N SER A 68 -3.26 14.24 -0.83
CA SER A 68 -2.54 15.51 -0.89
C SER A 68 -1.03 15.28 -0.97
N ASP A 69 -0.38 15.12 0.18
CA ASP A 69 1.05 14.92 0.30
C ASP A 69 1.32 13.42 0.42
N PHE A 70 1.86 12.83 -0.64
CA PHE A 70 2.15 11.40 -0.68
C PHE A 70 3.41 11.10 -1.49
N VAL A 71 3.98 9.93 -1.22
CA VAL A 71 4.96 9.27 -2.06
C VAL A 71 4.29 8.03 -2.63
N ALA A 72 4.40 7.82 -3.94
CA ALA A 72 3.87 6.64 -4.61
C ALA A 72 4.99 5.96 -5.39
N GLU A 73 5.01 4.64 -5.32
CA GLU A 73 5.92 3.78 -6.08
C GLU A 73 5.10 2.84 -6.96
N LEU A 74 5.54 2.64 -8.21
CA LEU A 74 4.92 1.72 -9.16
C LEU A 74 5.96 1.18 -10.14
N GLU A 75 5.64 0.04 -10.75
CA GLU A 75 6.40 -0.57 -11.85
C GLU A 75 5.52 -0.66 -13.10
N VAL A 76 6.13 -0.52 -14.27
CA VAL A 76 5.47 -0.63 -15.58
C VAL A 76 6.34 -1.51 -16.49
N LYS A 77 5.70 -2.35 -17.30
CA LYS A 77 6.33 -3.24 -18.29
C LYS A 77 5.99 -2.84 -19.70
#